data_AF-A0AAD6WMN1-F1
#
_entry.id   AF-A0AAD6WMN1-F1
#
_cell.length_a   1.000
_cell.length_b   1.000
_cell.length_c   1.000
_cell.angle_alpha   90.00
_cell.angle_beta   90.00
_cell.angle_gamma   90.00
#
_symmetry.space_group_name_H-M   'P 1'
#
loop_
_entity.id
_entity.type
_entity.pdbx_description
1 polymer ?
#
loop_
_entity_poly.entity_id
_entity_poly.type
_entity_poly.pdbx_seq_one_letter_code
_entity_poly.pdbx_strand_id
1 'polypeptide(L)'
;VVRWSRLRLPAGHVARSAWKETLKPIGKLRCARNVKIACDNKMRFAEVHFYLMFKVGDIRKALAVVSMYGEHHTELFRMSSKTYVTMQHLGNSDVRVIDVDCIKSAVMLAPDLQYGKKHNDGSELNRWYLMEKPGLKLLERMGVAQVLVPEV
;
A
#
# COMPACT_ATOMS: atom_id res chain seq x y z
N VAL A 1 22.98 8.80 -6.04
CA VAL A 1 22.08 7.68 -5.68
C VAL A 1 21.28 7.26 -6.90
N VAL A 2 21.39 5.99 -7.32
CA VAL A 2 20.57 5.45 -8.42
C VAL A 2 19.18 5.10 -7.86
N ARG A 3 18.12 5.61 -8.51
CA ARG A 3 16.74 5.36 -8.13
C ARG A 3 16.11 4.33 -9.07
N TRP A 4 15.48 3.32 -8.49
CA TRP A 4 14.75 2.29 -9.21
C TRP A 4 13.25 2.52 -9.04
N SER A 5 12.49 2.23 -10.10
CA SER A 5 11.07 2.55 -10.15
C SER A 5 10.14 1.36 -9.92
N ARG A 6 10.68 0.15 -9.91
CA ARG A 6 9.95 -1.11 -9.90
C ARG A 6 10.65 -2.12 -9.01
N LEU A 7 9.87 -2.88 -8.26
CA LEU A 7 10.29 -4.03 -7.49
C LEU A 7 9.41 -5.22 -7.87
N ARG A 8 10.01 -6.35 -8.23
CA ARG A 8 9.26 -7.61 -8.40
C ARG A 8 9.13 -8.27 -7.03
N LEU A 9 7.90 -8.52 -6.62
CA LEU A 9 7.58 -9.18 -5.34
C LEU A 9 7.64 -10.70 -5.50
N PRO A 10 7.80 -11.47 -4.38
CA PRO A 10 7.85 -12.93 -4.43
C PRO A 10 6.64 -13.57 -5.13
N ALA A 11 5.46 -12.97 -4.98
CA ALA A 11 4.23 -13.41 -5.65
C ALA A 11 4.17 -13.10 -7.17
N GLY A 12 5.26 -12.62 -7.79
CA GLY A 12 5.34 -12.30 -9.22
C GLY A 12 4.83 -10.91 -9.61
N HIS A 13 4.01 -10.27 -8.77
CA HIS A 13 3.52 -8.92 -8.99
C HIS A 13 4.64 -7.87 -8.98
N VAL A 14 4.43 -6.76 -9.67
CA VAL A 14 5.37 -5.63 -9.70
C VAL A 14 4.81 -4.48 -8.88
N ALA A 15 5.47 -4.16 -7.77
CA ALA A 15 5.26 -2.91 -7.06
C ALA A 15 6.02 -1.79 -7.79
N ARG A 16 5.39 -0.63 -7.90
CA ARG A 16 5.91 0.54 -8.63
C ARG A 16 6.18 1.67 -7.65
N SER A 17 6.69 2.77 -8.18
CA SER A 17 7.06 3.94 -7.41
C SER A 17 6.25 5.16 -7.84
N ALA A 18 5.92 6.02 -6.89
CA ALA A 18 5.29 7.30 -7.13
C ALA A 18 6.10 8.12 -8.12
N TRP A 19 7.44 8.12 -8.01
CA TRP A 19 8.32 8.89 -8.91
C TRP A 19 8.06 8.67 -10.40
N LYS A 20 7.73 7.45 -10.84
CA LYS A 20 7.40 7.17 -12.25
C LYS A 20 5.91 7.13 -12.53
N GLU A 21 5.07 6.86 -11.55
CA GLU A 21 3.63 6.84 -11.73
C GLU A 21 3.01 8.23 -11.82
N THR A 22 3.51 9.21 -11.06
CA THR A 22 2.99 10.59 -11.08
C THR A 22 3.30 11.33 -12.37
N LEU A 23 4.25 10.84 -13.17
CA LEU A 23 4.55 11.35 -14.51
C LEU A 23 3.53 10.89 -15.57
N LYS A 24 2.61 9.99 -15.21
CA LYS A 24 1.59 9.48 -16.13
C LYS A 24 0.28 10.26 -15.95
N PRO A 25 -0.45 10.55 -17.05
CA PRO A 25 -1.81 11.03 -16.95
C PRO A 25 -2.69 10.05 -16.17
N ILE A 26 -3.61 10.57 -15.36
CA ILE A 26 -4.44 9.75 -14.45
C ILE A 26 -5.25 8.68 -15.20
N GLY A 27 -5.76 8.98 -16.40
CA GLY A 27 -6.50 8.03 -17.23
C GLY A 27 -5.67 6.87 -17.81
N LYS A 28 -4.34 6.94 -17.74
CA LYS A 28 -3.41 5.87 -18.17
C LYS A 28 -2.65 5.25 -16.98
N LEU A 29 -2.99 5.65 -15.76
CA LEU A 29 -2.31 5.21 -14.55
C LEU A 29 -2.99 3.96 -13.99
N ARG A 30 -2.31 2.81 -14.12
CA ARG A 30 -2.57 1.66 -13.24
C ARG A 30 -1.70 1.78 -12.00
N CYS A 31 -2.27 2.36 -10.94
CA CYS A 31 -1.59 2.62 -9.67
C CYS A 31 -1.12 1.30 -9.03
N ALA A 32 0.18 1.16 -8.82
CA ALA A 32 0.80 0.02 -8.15
C ALA A 32 1.91 0.47 -7.16
N ARG A 33 1.88 1.74 -6.76
CA ARG A 33 2.84 2.36 -5.83
C ARG A 33 2.51 2.18 -4.35
N ASN A 34 1.30 1.76 -4.03
CA ASN A 34 0.88 1.51 -2.66
C ASN A 34 1.16 0.06 -2.27
N VAL A 35 1.70 -0.16 -1.08
CA VAL A 35 2.15 -1.47 -0.60
C VAL A 35 1.64 -1.77 0.79
N LYS A 36 1.37 -3.05 1.04
CA LYS A 36 1.19 -3.62 2.38
C LYS A 36 2.54 -4.10 2.89
N ILE A 37 2.92 -3.65 4.07
CA ILE A 37 4.22 -3.96 4.68
C ILE A 37 4.03 -4.65 6.02
N ALA A 38 4.96 -5.53 6.38
CA ALA A 38 5.07 -6.09 7.71
C ALA A 38 6.34 -5.53 8.38
N CYS A 39 6.13 -4.64 9.34
CA CYS A 39 7.19 -4.05 10.17
C CYS A 39 6.77 -4.17 11.63
N ASP A 40 7.70 -4.48 12.53
CA ASP A 40 7.47 -4.53 13.98
C ASP A 40 6.25 -5.40 14.39
N ASN A 41 6.10 -6.57 13.75
CA ASN A 41 4.97 -7.49 13.92
C ASN A 41 3.58 -6.89 13.64
N LYS A 42 3.50 -5.77 12.91
CA LYS A 42 2.25 -5.13 12.52
C LYS A 42 2.16 -4.99 11.01
N MET A 43 0.95 -5.23 10.50
CA MET A 43 0.64 -4.94 9.10
C MET A 43 0.30 -3.46 8.95
N ARG A 44 1.05 -2.78 8.10
CA ARG A 44 0.87 -1.35 7.79
C ARG A 44 0.81 -1.14 6.29
N PHE A 45 0.51 0.08 5.88
CA PHE A 45 0.46 0.47 4.48
C PHE A 45 1.39 1.65 4.23
N ALA A 46 1.96 1.71 3.03
CA ALA A 46 2.85 2.80 2.64
C ALA A 46 2.75 3.07 1.13
N GLU A 47 3.02 4.30 0.72
CA GLU A 47 3.24 4.70 -0.67
C GLU A 47 4.74 4.70 -0.95
N VAL A 48 5.18 3.98 -1.99
CA VAL A 48 6.60 3.92 -2.36
C VAL A 48 6.98 5.12 -3.19
N HIS A 49 7.98 5.89 -2.76
CA HIS A 49 8.56 6.98 -3.54
C HIS A 49 9.49 6.48 -4.63
N PHE A 50 10.44 5.62 -4.26
CA PHE A 50 11.39 4.93 -5.13
C PHE A 50 12.15 3.85 -4.35
N TYR A 51 12.83 2.97 -5.07
CA TYR A 51 13.73 1.96 -4.50
C TYR A 51 15.19 2.36 -4.73
N LEU A 52 16.08 1.88 -3.87
CA LEU A 52 17.52 2.11 -3.99
C LEU A 52 18.32 0.89 -3.51
N MET A 53 19.52 0.74 -4.02
CA MET A 53 20.50 -0.21 -3.49
C MET A 53 21.50 0.56 -2.64
N PHE A 54 21.64 0.18 -1.38
CA PHE A 54 22.59 0.77 -0.45
C PHE A 54 23.71 -0.24 -0.17
N LYS A 55 24.97 0.21 -0.21
CA LYS A 55 26.14 -0.62 0.08
C LYS A 55 26.74 -0.17 1.41
N VAL A 56 26.85 -1.08 2.37
CA VAL A 56 27.52 -0.87 3.67
C VAL A 56 28.59 -1.93 3.82
N GLY A 57 29.86 -1.53 3.75
CA GLY A 57 30.96 -2.48 3.59
C GLY A 57 30.73 -3.31 2.32
N ASP A 58 30.75 -4.63 2.42
CA ASP A 58 30.47 -5.54 1.29
C ASP A 58 29.00 -5.96 1.16
N ILE A 59 28.14 -5.56 2.10
CA ILE A 59 26.73 -5.94 2.09
C ILE A 59 25.96 -4.97 1.21
N ARG A 60 25.27 -5.50 0.20
CA ARG A 60 24.29 -4.77 -0.60
C ARG A 60 22.90 -5.01 -0.05
N LYS A 61 22.21 -3.93 0.31
CA LYS A 61 20.85 -3.95 0.83
C LYS A 61 19.90 -3.24 -0.13
N ALA A 62 18.82 -3.92 -0.50
CA ALA A 62 17.74 -3.31 -1.26
C ALA A 62 16.79 -2.60 -0.30
N LEU A 63 16.50 -1.32 -0.56
CA LEU A 63 15.69 -0.48 0.30
C LEU A 63 14.59 0.22 -0.49
N ALA A 64 13.48 0.52 0.18
CA ALA A 64 12.42 1.37 -0.34
C ALA A 64 12.30 2.64 0.51
N VAL A 65 12.19 3.79 -0.14
CA VAL A 65 11.80 5.05 0.51
C VAL A 65 10.29 5.16 0.38
N VAL A 66 9.58 5.30 1.50
CA VAL A 66 8.12 5.22 1.55
C VAL A 66 7.53 6.32 2.42
N SER A 67 6.32 6.79 2.07
CA SER A 67 5.46 7.56 2.98
C SER A 67 4.46 6.63 3.64
N MET A 68 4.37 6.69 4.96
CA MET A 68 3.46 5.83 5.71
C MET A 68 2.01 6.29 5.58
N TYR A 69 1.09 5.34 5.60
CA TYR A 69 -0.30 5.62 5.99
C TYR A 69 -0.44 5.52 7.51
N GLY A 70 -1.29 6.37 8.06
CA GLY A 70 -1.64 6.39 9.48
C GLY A 70 -2.46 5.17 9.89
N GLU A 71 -2.89 5.17 11.15
CA GLU A 71 -3.83 4.16 11.65
C GLU A 71 -5.19 4.31 10.97
N HIS A 72 -5.92 3.20 10.85
CA HIS A 72 -7.25 3.22 10.26
C HIS A 72 -8.27 3.81 11.24
N HIS A 73 -9.37 4.35 10.70
CA HIS A 73 -10.47 4.80 11.54
C HIS A 73 -11.15 3.62 12.25
N THR A 74 -10.86 3.46 13.54
CA THR A 74 -11.30 2.29 14.32
C THR A 74 -12.82 2.14 14.35
N GLU A 75 -13.56 3.25 14.53
CA GLU A 75 -15.02 3.19 14.61
C GLU A 75 -15.68 2.79 13.28
N LEU A 76 -15.32 3.43 12.16
CA LEU A 76 -15.82 3.03 10.84
C LEU A 76 -15.43 1.59 10.48
N PHE A 77 -14.21 1.18 10.82
CA PHE A 77 -13.78 -0.20 10.63
C PHE A 77 -14.64 -1.19 11.42
N ARG A 78 -14.98 -0.86 12.67
CA ARG A 78 -15.87 -1.66 13.52
C ARG A 78 -17.30 -1.68 12.97
N MET A 79 -17.89 -0.52 12.71
CA MET A 79 -19.26 -0.37 12.22
C MET A 79 -19.48 -1.08 10.87
N SER A 80 -18.47 -1.07 10.01
CA SER A 80 -18.49 -1.75 8.70
C SER A 80 -18.19 -3.25 8.78
N SER A 81 -18.21 -3.87 9.96
CA SER A 81 -17.86 -5.28 10.13
C SER A 81 -16.48 -5.63 9.56
N LYS A 82 -15.50 -4.74 9.77
CA LYS A 82 -14.10 -4.85 9.32
C LYS A 82 -13.91 -4.83 7.80
N THR A 83 -14.83 -4.20 7.07
CA THR A 83 -14.77 -4.09 5.60
C THR A 83 -14.33 -2.71 5.11
N TYR A 84 -14.51 -1.68 5.92
CA TYR A 84 -14.15 -0.31 5.58
C TYR A 84 -12.86 0.13 6.25
N VAL A 85 -11.75 0.11 5.52
CA VAL A 85 -10.44 0.57 6.02
C VAL A 85 -10.10 1.89 5.33
N THR A 86 -10.15 2.99 6.09
CA THR A 86 -9.75 4.32 5.63
C THR A 86 -8.64 4.85 6.54
N MET A 87 -7.59 5.41 5.94
CA MET A 87 -6.38 5.86 6.63
C MET A 87 -5.92 7.20 6.06
N GLN A 88 -5.28 8.02 6.89
CA GLN A 88 -4.63 9.24 6.41
C GLN A 88 -3.31 8.91 5.70
N HIS A 89 -3.01 9.60 4.60
CA HIS A 89 -1.69 9.52 3.97
C HIS A 89 -0.74 10.53 4.61
N LEU A 90 0.30 10.07 5.31
CA LEU A 90 1.16 10.97 6.10
C LEU A 90 2.17 11.75 5.26
N GLY A 91 2.27 11.47 3.95
CA GLY A 91 3.09 12.23 3.02
C GLY A 91 4.51 12.45 3.53
N ASN A 92 4.94 13.71 3.55
CA ASN A 92 6.30 14.08 3.99
C ASN A 92 6.50 14.05 5.51
N SER A 93 5.41 13.94 6.31
CA SER A 93 5.48 13.93 7.77
C SER A 93 5.94 12.58 8.34
N ASP A 94 5.84 11.49 7.57
CA ASP A 94 6.33 10.17 7.97
C ASP A 94 6.94 9.44 6.77
N VAL A 95 8.11 9.91 6.33
CA VAL A 95 8.94 9.26 5.31
C VAL A 95 9.93 8.34 5.98
N ARG A 96 9.92 7.06 5.59
CA ARG A 96 10.80 6.03 6.14
C ARG A 96 11.59 5.32 5.05
N VAL A 97 12.74 4.79 5.46
CA VAL A 97 13.49 3.83 4.66
C VAL A 97 13.24 2.45 5.25
N ILE A 98 12.69 1.54 4.45
CA ILE A 98 12.40 0.16 4.85
C ILE A 98 13.20 -0.82 4.01
N ASP A 99 13.43 -2.01 4.56
CA ASP A 99 13.86 -3.16 3.77
C ASP A 99 12.77 -3.52 2.76
N VAL A 100 13.15 -3.87 1.53
CA VAL A 100 12.18 -4.34 0.53
C VAL A 100 11.51 -5.64 0.95
N ASP A 101 12.13 -6.45 1.80
CA ASP A 101 11.58 -7.71 2.32
C ASP A 101 10.39 -7.49 3.28
N CYS A 102 10.26 -6.28 3.82
CA CYS A 102 9.07 -5.87 4.56
C CYS A 102 7.83 -5.78 3.66
N ILE A 103 8.00 -5.59 2.35
CA ILE A 103 6.89 -5.43 1.40
C ILE A 103 6.28 -6.80 1.09
N LYS A 104 5.02 -7.00 1.50
CA LYS A 104 4.30 -8.26 1.32
C LYS A 104 3.46 -8.29 0.04
N SER A 105 2.85 -7.17 -0.31
CA SER A 105 2.06 -7.06 -1.54
C SER A 105 1.91 -5.61 -1.99
N ALA A 106 1.70 -5.40 -3.29
CA ALA A 106 1.11 -4.16 -3.78
C ALA A 106 -0.40 -4.17 -3.49
N VAL A 107 -0.95 -3.03 -3.10
CA VAL A 107 -2.37 -2.85 -2.78
C VAL A 107 -2.96 -1.68 -3.54
N MET A 108 -4.28 -1.67 -3.67
CA MET A 108 -5.01 -0.53 -4.23
C MET A 108 -5.54 0.32 -3.09
N LEU A 109 -5.03 1.54 -2.99
CA LEU A 109 -5.59 2.60 -2.15
C LEU A 109 -6.12 3.68 -3.08
N ALA A 110 -7.34 4.14 -2.83
CA ALA A 110 -7.98 5.22 -3.59
C ALA A 110 -8.40 6.35 -2.65
N PRO A 111 -8.43 7.62 -3.11
CA PRO A 111 -8.93 8.72 -2.29
C PRO A 111 -10.34 8.43 -1.75
N ASP A 112 -10.53 8.64 -0.45
CA ASP A 112 -11.79 8.39 0.23
C ASP A 112 -12.67 9.64 0.23
N LEU A 113 -13.31 9.90 -0.92
CA LEU A 113 -14.20 11.05 -1.10
C LEU A 113 -15.51 10.96 -0.28
N GLN A 114 -15.82 9.78 0.29
CA GLN A 114 -17.04 9.59 1.08
C GLN A 114 -16.84 9.99 2.54
N TYR A 115 -15.62 9.87 3.05
CA TYR A 115 -15.31 10.21 4.44
C TYR A 115 -15.71 11.65 4.79
N GLY A 116 -15.28 12.64 3.99
CA GLY A 116 -15.57 14.05 4.22
C GLY A 116 -17.05 14.45 4.15
N LYS A 117 -17.92 13.57 3.63
CA LYS A 117 -19.38 13.84 3.64
C LYS A 117 -20.01 13.58 5.01
N LYS A 118 -19.35 12.79 5.86
CA LYS A 118 -19.88 12.34 7.16
C LYS A 118 -18.99 12.73 8.34
N HIS A 119 -17.71 13.04 8.08
CA HIS A 119 -16.72 13.36 9.10
C HIS A 119 -15.95 14.61 8.69
N ASN A 120 -15.80 15.53 9.64
CA ASN A 120 -15.06 16.78 9.49
C ASN A 120 -14.07 16.90 10.67
N ASP A 121 -13.13 15.97 10.75
CA ASP A 121 -12.13 15.88 11.83
C ASP A 121 -10.79 16.55 11.46
N GLY A 122 -10.75 17.28 10.34
CA GLY A 122 -9.55 17.92 9.79
C GLY A 122 -8.70 17.00 8.92
N SER A 123 -9.11 15.73 8.75
CA SER A 123 -8.39 14.75 7.93
C SER A 123 -9.12 14.34 6.66
N GLU A 124 -10.28 14.94 6.40
CA GLU A 124 -11.22 14.54 5.36
C GLU A 124 -10.67 14.56 3.93
N LEU A 125 -9.78 15.49 3.61
CA LEU A 125 -9.21 15.62 2.26
C LEU A 125 -8.00 14.72 2.03
N ASN A 126 -7.46 14.10 3.08
CA ASN A 126 -6.21 13.35 3.03
C ASN A 126 -6.39 11.87 3.41
N ARG A 127 -7.60 11.33 3.21
CA ARG A 127 -7.90 9.94 3.49
C ARG A 127 -7.96 9.08 2.25
N TRP A 128 -7.51 7.85 2.43
CA TRP A 128 -7.41 6.83 1.41
C TRP A 128 -8.04 5.55 1.90
N TYR A 129 -8.93 5.02 1.07
CA TYR A 129 -9.67 3.79 1.31
C TYR A 129 -8.94 2.60 0.68
N LEU A 130 -8.77 1.52 1.45
CA LEU A 130 -8.22 0.26 0.97
C LEU A 130 -9.26 -0.45 0.10
N MET A 131 -9.00 -0.50 -1.21
CA MET A 131 -9.80 -1.28 -2.13
C MET A 131 -9.38 -2.74 -2.09
N GLU A 132 -10.16 -3.54 -1.37
CA GLU A 132 -10.08 -4.98 -1.46
C GLU A 132 -11.00 -5.50 -2.56
N LYS A 133 -10.60 -6.58 -3.25
CA LYS A 133 -11.49 -7.28 -4.18
C LYS A 133 -12.66 -7.85 -3.37
N PRO A 134 -13.92 -7.41 -3.58
CA PRO A 134 -15.05 -7.84 -2.75
C PRO A 134 -15.22 -9.36 -2.69
N GLY A 135 -14.89 -10.06 -3.78
CA GLY A 135 -14.98 -11.53 -3.86
C GLY A 135 -14.04 -12.29 -2.92
N LEU A 136 -12.90 -11.71 -2.51
CA LEU A 136 -11.91 -12.46 -1.72
C LEU A 136 -12.38 -12.71 -0.28
N LYS A 137 -13.00 -11.70 0.35
CA LYS A 137 -13.60 -11.81 1.69
C LYS A 137 -14.86 -12.68 1.68
N LEU A 138 -15.62 -12.66 0.60
CA LEU A 138 -16.80 -13.52 0.44
C LEU A 138 -16.38 -14.99 0.35
N LEU A 139 -15.35 -15.31 -0.44
CA LEU A 139 -14.80 -16.67 -0.57
C LEU A 139 -14.24 -17.19 0.75
N GLU A 140 -13.47 -16.37 1.49
CA GLU A 140 -12.95 -16.72 2.81
C GLU A 140 -14.08 -17.02 3.82
N ARG A 141 -15.13 -16.18 3.85
CA ARG A 141 -16.31 -16.42 4.71
C ARG A 141 -17.15 -17.62 4.28
N MET A 142 -17.08 -18.02 3.01
CA MET A 142 -17.73 -19.23 2.49
C MET A 142 -16.85 -20.49 2.62
N GLY A 143 -15.66 -20.39 3.23
CA GLY A 143 -14.73 -21.52 3.41
C GLY A 143 -14.03 -21.96 2.12
N VAL A 144 -14.08 -21.15 1.06
CA VAL A 144 -13.44 -21.46 -0.23
C VAL A 144 -12.06 -20.81 -0.26
N ALA A 145 -11.04 -21.57 0.14
CA ALA A 145 -9.65 -21.15 -0.06
C ALA A 145 -9.33 -21.18 -1.56
N GLN A 146 -8.77 -20.10 -2.09
CA GLN A 146 -8.35 -20.07 -3.49
C GLN A 146 -7.12 -20.97 -3.66
N VAL A 147 -7.30 -22.12 -4.32
CA VAL A 147 -6.17 -22.89 -4.84
C VAL A 147 -5.54 -22.04 -5.94
N LEU A 148 -4.32 -21.55 -5.69
CA LEU A 148 -3.49 -20.93 -6.71
C LEU A 148 -3.14 -22.02 -7.72
N VAL A 149 -3.92 -22.11 -8.80
CA VAL A 149 -3.55 -22.93 -9.95
C VAL A 149 -2.38 -22.20 -10.63
N PRO A 150 -1.21 -22.84 -10.80
CA PRO A 150 -0.13 -22.23 -11.57
C PRO A 150 -0.61 -22.06 -13.01
N GLU A 151 -0.58 -20.82 -13.52
CA GLU A 151 -0.80 -20.57 -14.95
C GLU A 151 0.32 -21.25 -15.74
N VAL A 152 -0.09 -22.03 -16.75
CA VAL A 152 0.74 -22.83 -17.67
C VAL A 152 1.51 -21.93 -18.63
#